data_AF-A0A952RR31-F1
#
_entry.id   AF-A0A952RR31-F1
#
_cell.length_a   1.000
_cell.length_b   1.000
_cell.length_c   1.000
_cell.angle_alpha   90.00
_cell.angle_beta   90.00
_cell.angle_gamma   90.00
#
_symmetry.space_group_name_H-M   'P 1'
#
loop_
_entity.id
_entity.type
_entity.pdbx_description
1 polymer ?
#
loop_
_entity_poly.entity_id
_entity_poly.type
_entity_poly.pdbx_seq_one_letter_code
_entity_poly.pdbx_strand_id
1 'polypeptide(L)'
;MSTKLAFIALLTLPLIACAATPGADDTESSDGTDDALTSAATSYAFTCKNADATKSTVVVSARADAFDIRATTNGATLFTATAQRPSLSVRLDDSASANAVVNEFVDFSDAGLQVVPVDGPNALEIDLAGAKTLLYKTPAASMTLSCSFDKAKLLGLLKLKLVAASRVNLTGVKAVAFDIDDTLAFTTPTFTRGFATGGTPAPTDTVFWTHTNGCDSGCNAQSITLPDGTTKLLPDNVASTAKSSAIELVKRHKAHGHKVYAITARPDINGDPLRHFIEQELGIAKEDVFFEPDIDQPGNPKGKADRIKALDLDVFYGDSDSDITDAKAAFVDASGAATKPIQTLRFLRSPKSSNRKAGKLNKYHPGYFGESIITGSYE
;
A
#
# COMPACT_ATOMS: atom_id res chain seq x y z
N MET A 1 -55.71 11.58 -48.95
CA MET A 1 -56.14 12.24 -47.70
C MET A 1 -56.09 11.20 -46.60
N SER A 2 -55.33 11.25 -45.52
CA SER A 2 -54.55 12.32 -44.90
C SER A 2 -53.37 11.65 -44.18
N THR A 3 -52.19 12.23 -44.35
CA THR A 3 -50.91 11.91 -43.72
C THR A 3 -50.90 12.28 -42.23
N LYS A 4 -50.36 11.40 -41.37
CA LYS A 4 -49.83 11.75 -40.04
C LYS A 4 -48.45 11.11 -39.94
N LEU A 5 -47.42 11.81 -40.41
CA LEU A 5 -46.48 12.63 -39.63
C LEU A 5 -45.90 11.90 -38.41
N ALA A 6 -44.68 11.41 -38.61
CA ALA A 6 -43.75 10.95 -37.59
C ALA A 6 -43.21 12.14 -36.80
N PHE A 7 -43.13 12.00 -35.47
CA PHE A 7 -42.31 12.85 -34.62
C PHE A 7 -41.21 11.96 -34.02
N ILE A 8 -40.03 12.05 -34.60
CA ILE A 8 -38.77 11.54 -34.02
C ILE A 8 -38.28 12.65 -33.11
N ALA A 9 -38.41 12.47 -31.79
CA ALA A 9 -37.75 13.31 -30.81
C ALA A 9 -36.30 12.84 -30.68
N LEU A 10 -35.39 13.53 -31.38
CA LEU A 10 -33.95 13.39 -31.23
C LEU A 10 -33.57 14.02 -29.88
N LEU A 11 -33.44 13.20 -28.83
CA LEU A 11 -32.93 13.66 -27.54
C LEU A 11 -31.39 13.68 -27.61
N THR A 12 -30.82 14.81 -28.00
CA THR A 12 -29.39 15.08 -27.90
C THR A 12 -29.04 15.34 -26.43
N LEU A 13 -28.54 14.32 -25.74
CA LEU A 13 -27.87 14.48 -24.44
C LEU A 13 -26.47 15.06 -24.66
N PRO A 14 -26.09 16.17 -23.99
CA PRO A 14 -24.71 16.61 -23.98
C PRO A 14 -23.88 15.64 -23.13
N LEU A 15 -22.96 14.92 -23.78
CA LEU A 15 -21.82 14.29 -23.13
C LEU A 15 -20.95 15.39 -22.51
N ILE A 16 -21.21 15.70 -21.23
CA ILE A 16 -20.25 16.42 -20.39
C ILE A 16 -19.19 15.39 -19.99
N ALA A 17 -18.21 15.21 -20.87
CA ALA A 17 -16.97 14.54 -20.54
C ALA A 17 -16.15 15.49 -19.65
N CYS A 18 -16.30 15.39 -18.33
CA CYS A 18 -15.25 15.84 -17.42
C CYS A 18 -14.10 14.84 -17.52
N ALA A 19 -13.29 14.98 -18.57
CA ALA A 19 -11.96 14.42 -18.58
C ALA A 19 -11.12 15.22 -17.58
N ALA A 20 -11.01 14.71 -16.35
CA ALA A 20 -9.93 15.11 -15.47
C ALA A 20 -8.63 14.62 -16.13
N THR A 21 -7.96 15.53 -16.84
CA THR A 21 -6.56 15.37 -17.18
C THR A 21 -5.77 15.14 -15.90
N PRO A 22 -4.96 14.07 -15.78
CA PRO A 22 -3.95 14.01 -14.74
C PRO A 22 -3.05 15.22 -14.95
N GLY A 23 -2.95 16.07 -13.93
CA GLY A 23 -2.06 17.23 -13.95
C GLY A 23 -0.64 16.75 -14.24
N ALA A 24 -0.17 17.04 -15.45
CA ALA A 24 1.24 17.12 -15.73
C ALA A 24 1.69 18.46 -15.14
N ASP A 25 2.11 18.45 -13.88
CA ASP A 25 2.76 19.59 -13.25
C ASP A 25 3.94 19.10 -12.39
N ASP A 26 4.85 18.37 -13.06
CA ASP A 26 6.22 18.09 -12.58
C ASP A 26 7.21 19.08 -13.22
N THR A 27 6.80 20.32 -13.50
CA THR A 27 7.76 21.41 -13.70
C THR A 27 8.20 21.95 -12.35
N GLU A 28 8.95 21.12 -11.60
CA GLU A 28 9.68 21.60 -10.43
C GLU A 28 10.69 22.68 -10.89
N SER A 29 10.44 23.90 -10.44
CA SER A 29 11.39 25.00 -10.50
C SER A 29 12.67 24.59 -9.77
N SER A 30 13.76 24.45 -10.52
CA SER A 30 15.07 23.99 -10.08
C SER A 30 15.84 25.03 -9.26
N ASP A 31 15.29 25.51 -8.15
CA ASP A 31 16.00 26.45 -7.25
C ASP A 31 16.95 25.73 -6.26
N GLY A 32 17.11 24.41 -6.37
CA GLY A 32 18.04 23.58 -5.57
C GLY A 32 19.51 23.68 -5.99
N THR A 33 20.06 24.89 -6.12
CA THR A 33 21.49 25.08 -6.45
C THR A 33 22.46 24.71 -5.31
N ASP A 34 21.94 24.45 -4.11
CA ASP A 34 22.72 24.08 -2.91
C ASP A 34 22.69 22.57 -2.57
N ASP A 35 22.04 21.73 -3.38
CA ASP A 35 21.89 20.30 -3.13
C ASP A 35 23.04 19.47 -3.72
N ALA A 36 24.02 19.14 -2.89
CA ALA A 36 25.18 18.34 -3.29
C ALA A 36 24.92 16.83 -3.12
N LEU A 37 24.65 16.13 -4.23
CA LEU A 37 24.81 14.68 -4.33
C LEU A 37 26.15 14.40 -5.00
N THR A 38 27.06 13.69 -4.34
CA THR A 38 28.26 13.20 -5.04
C THR A 38 27.90 11.98 -5.89
N SER A 39 28.61 11.75 -7.00
CA SER A 39 28.30 10.69 -7.98
C SER A 39 28.51 9.26 -7.45
N ALA A 40 28.98 9.10 -6.22
CA ALA A 40 29.08 7.86 -5.45
C ALA A 40 28.56 8.04 -4.01
N ALA A 41 27.67 9.01 -3.81
CA ALA A 41 27.27 9.53 -2.51
C ALA A 41 26.74 8.44 -1.57
N THR A 42 27.49 8.19 -0.50
CA THR A 42 26.96 7.58 0.72
C THR A 42 26.21 8.60 1.57
N SER A 43 26.03 9.84 1.12
CA SER A 43 25.29 10.86 1.86
C SER A 43 24.65 11.90 0.95
N TYR A 44 23.51 12.43 1.38
CA TYR A 44 22.80 13.54 0.75
C TYR A 44 22.54 14.61 1.78
N ALA A 45 23.04 15.82 1.50
CA ALA A 45 22.80 17.00 2.31
C ALA A 45 21.82 17.92 1.59
N PHE A 46 20.83 18.42 2.32
CA PHE A 46 19.85 19.37 1.82
C PHE A 46 19.51 20.43 2.87
N THR A 47 18.99 21.56 2.41
CA THR A 47 18.74 22.73 3.26
C THR A 47 17.32 22.68 3.82
N CYS A 48 17.18 22.98 5.11
CA CYS A 48 15.91 23.20 5.76
C CYS A 48 15.89 24.53 6.51
N LYS A 49 14.70 24.91 7.01
CA LYS A 49 14.48 26.08 7.85
C LYS A 49 13.72 25.67 9.10
N ASN A 50 14.16 26.20 10.24
CA ASN A 50 13.45 26.09 11.51
C ASN A 50 12.26 27.08 11.53
N ALA A 51 11.45 27.05 12.60
CA ALA A 51 10.29 27.94 12.76
C ALA A 51 10.63 29.45 12.76
N ASP A 52 11.86 29.80 13.14
CA ASP A 52 12.39 31.18 13.09
C ASP A 52 13.04 31.55 11.74
N ALA A 53 12.85 30.70 10.72
CA ALA A 53 13.48 30.78 9.40
C ALA A 53 15.01 30.65 9.39
N THR A 54 15.65 30.28 10.49
CA THR A 54 17.09 30.01 10.53
C THR A 54 17.42 28.80 9.65
N LYS A 55 18.45 28.93 8.81
CA LYS A 55 18.91 27.85 7.93
C LYS A 55 19.51 26.70 8.74
N SER A 56 19.08 25.50 8.41
CA SER A 56 19.56 24.24 8.95
C SER A 56 20.01 23.34 7.80
N THR A 57 21.02 22.51 8.04
CA THR A 57 21.44 21.47 7.11
C THR A 57 21.01 20.12 7.65
N VAL A 58 20.32 19.34 6.83
CA VAL A 58 20.02 17.94 7.12
C VAL A 58 20.90 17.07 6.23
N VAL A 59 21.55 16.08 6.82
CA VAL A 59 22.39 15.11 6.13
C VAL A 59 21.85 13.72 6.40
N VAL A 60 21.49 13.01 5.33
CA VAL A 60 21.13 11.59 5.35
C VAL A 60 22.33 10.81 4.83
N SER A 61 22.85 9.86 5.61
CA SER A 61 24.05 9.08 5.26
C SER A 61 23.76 7.58 5.30
N ALA A 62 24.08 6.86 4.24
CA ALA A 62 24.00 5.41 4.17
C ALA A 62 24.99 4.75 5.12
N ARG A 63 24.54 3.73 5.84
CA ARG A 63 25.30 2.91 6.79
C ARG A 63 24.90 1.45 6.64
N ALA A 64 25.68 0.68 5.89
CA ALA A 64 25.35 -0.71 5.55
C ALA A 64 23.93 -0.87 4.98
N ASP A 65 22.99 -1.44 5.74
CA ASP A 65 21.58 -1.63 5.40
C ASP A 65 20.63 -0.64 6.10
N ALA A 66 21.18 0.41 6.69
CA ALA A 66 20.47 1.47 7.40
C ALA A 66 21.02 2.86 7.02
N PHE A 67 20.51 3.90 7.68
CA PHE A 67 20.86 5.30 7.43
C PHE A 67 21.02 6.06 8.74
N ASP A 68 21.97 6.98 8.78
CA ASP A 68 22.11 7.96 9.85
C ASP A 68 21.59 9.32 9.34
N ILE A 69 20.78 10.01 10.14
CA ILE A 69 20.22 11.33 9.84
C ILE A 69 20.71 12.31 10.87
N ARG A 70 21.26 13.44 10.43
CA ARG A 70 21.74 14.51 11.29
C ARG A 70 21.24 15.85 10.81
N ALA A 71 20.68 16.65 11.71
CA ALA A 71 20.35 18.04 11.44
C ALA A 71 21.22 18.98 12.26
N THR A 72 21.71 20.06 11.64
CA THR A 72 22.56 21.06 12.28
C THR A 72 22.14 22.48 11.90
N THR A 73 22.28 23.42 12.83
CA THR A 73 22.05 24.86 12.64
C THR A 73 23.24 25.63 13.19
N ASN A 74 23.89 26.47 12.39
CA ASN A 74 25.06 27.26 12.81
C ASN A 74 26.17 26.42 13.50
N GLY A 75 26.38 25.18 13.02
CA GLY A 75 27.34 24.23 13.59
C GLY A 75 26.87 23.46 14.82
N ALA A 76 25.77 23.88 15.47
CA ALA A 76 25.16 23.14 16.56
C ALA A 76 24.30 21.98 16.02
N THR A 77 24.29 20.84 16.71
CA THR A 77 23.46 19.69 16.33
C THR A 77 22.06 19.85 16.91
N LEU A 78 21.04 19.84 16.05
CA LEU A 78 19.64 19.84 16.47
C LEU A 78 19.21 18.45 16.93
N PHE A 79 19.50 17.43 16.12
CA PHE A 79 19.30 16.03 16.46
C PHE A 79 20.22 15.12 15.65
N THR A 80 20.32 13.88 16.09
CA THR A 80 20.93 12.77 15.35
C THR A 80 20.11 11.53 15.57
N ALA A 81 19.79 10.82 14.50
CA ALA A 81 19.17 9.51 14.51
C ALA A 81 20.10 8.55 13.77
N THR A 82 20.42 7.40 14.38
CA THR A 82 21.38 6.44 13.80
C THR A 82 20.69 5.12 13.50
N ALA A 83 21.19 4.40 12.50
CA ALA A 83 20.68 3.08 12.11
C ALA A 83 19.16 3.08 11.84
N GLN A 84 18.68 4.07 11.12
CA GLN A 84 17.30 4.20 10.69
C GLN A 84 17.05 3.46 9.37
N ARG A 85 15.85 2.94 9.17
CA ARG A 85 15.46 2.26 7.93
C ARG A 85 14.32 3.01 7.25
N PRO A 86 14.53 3.54 6.04
CA PRO A 86 13.50 4.27 5.33
C PRO A 86 12.40 3.32 4.85
N SER A 87 11.16 3.76 4.95
CA SER A 87 10.02 3.13 4.30
C SER A 87 9.07 4.20 3.73
N LEU A 88 8.47 3.93 2.58
CA LEU A 88 7.45 4.83 2.04
C LEU A 88 6.12 4.61 2.77
N SER A 89 5.51 5.67 3.25
CA SER A 89 4.21 5.63 3.93
C SER A 89 3.27 6.70 3.43
N VAL A 90 2.00 6.52 3.75
CA VAL A 90 0.91 7.44 3.40
C VAL A 90 0.08 7.76 4.63
N ARG A 91 -0.32 9.02 4.74
CA ARG A 91 -1.24 9.53 5.76
C ARG A 91 -2.24 10.49 5.14
N LEU A 92 -3.39 10.65 5.79
CA LEU A 92 -4.30 11.73 5.47
C LEU A 92 -3.72 13.02 6.04
N ASP A 93 -3.71 14.07 5.22
CA ASP A 93 -3.50 15.43 5.72
C ASP A 93 -4.84 15.94 6.28
N ASP A 94 -4.96 15.90 7.60
CA ASP A 94 -6.17 16.32 8.33
C ASP A 94 -6.28 17.86 8.46
N SER A 95 -5.34 18.63 7.87
CA SER A 95 -5.22 20.07 8.16
C SER A 95 -6.29 20.98 7.53
N ALA A 96 -7.07 20.55 6.52
CA ALA A 96 -8.33 21.23 6.14
C ALA A 96 -9.13 20.53 5.01
N SER A 97 -10.45 20.50 5.20
CA SER A 97 -11.53 20.27 4.21
C SER A 97 -11.94 18.83 3.88
N ALA A 98 -13.17 18.69 3.34
CA ALA A 98 -13.83 17.43 2.96
C ALA A 98 -13.08 16.59 1.91
N ASN A 99 -11.93 17.06 1.42
CA ASN A 99 -11.05 16.40 0.47
C ASN A 99 -9.67 16.20 1.10
N ALA A 100 -9.59 15.36 2.13
CA ALA A 100 -8.31 15.02 2.77
C ALA A 100 -7.29 14.58 1.72
N VAL A 101 -6.23 15.37 1.55
CA VAL A 101 -5.15 15.07 0.61
C VAL A 101 -4.31 13.95 1.22
N VAL A 102 -4.04 12.89 0.46
CA VAL A 102 -3.10 11.87 0.92
C VAL A 102 -1.69 12.38 0.71
N ASN A 103 -0.91 12.42 1.79
CA ASN A 103 0.48 12.82 1.77
C ASN A 103 1.38 11.57 1.81
N GLU A 104 2.28 11.46 0.82
CA GLU A 104 3.34 10.45 0.79
C GLU A 104 4.57 10.99 1.53
N PHE A 105 5.12 10.18 2.43
CA PHE A 105 6.30 10.54 3.22
C PHE A 105 7.23 9.34 3.40
N VAL A 106 8.50 9.62 3.67
CA VAL A 106 9.46 8.59 4.10
C VAL A 106 9.48 8.57 5.61
N ASP A 107 9.14 7.43 6.20
CA ASP A 107 9.34 7.14 7.61
C ASP A 107 10.73 6.55 7.82
N PHE A 108 11.45 7.05 8.81
CA PHE A 108 12.74 6.55 9.28
C PHE A 108 12.56 5.93 10.66
N SER A 109 12.19 4.65 10.66
CA SER A 109 12.05 3.84 11.87
C SER A 109 13.40 3.23 12.29
N ASP A 110 13.57 2.94 13.58
CA ASP A 110 14.77 2.24 14.07
C ASP A 110 14.95 0.87 13.38
N ALA A 111 16.18 0.54 13.00
CA ALA A 111 16.49 -0.75 12.41
C ALA A 111 16.12 -1.92 13.35
N GLY A 112 15.56 -2.99 12.76
CA GLY A 112 15.22 -4.22 13.48
C GLY A 112 13.81 -4.23 14.10
N LEU A 113 13.06 -3.13 13.98
CA LEU A 113 11.65 -3.13 14.36
C LEU A 113 10.85 -4.07 13.44
N GLN A 114 10.08 -4.98 14.05
CA GLN A 114 9.10 -5.82 13.35
C GLN A 114 7.75 -5.11 13.21
N VAL A 115 7.53 -4.08 14.03
CA VAL A 115 6.29 -3.32 14.13
C VAL A 115 6.63 -1.84 14.06
N VAL A 116 6.10 -1.15 13.05
CA VAL A 116 6.29 0.28 12.84
C VAL A 116 5.26 1.04 13.66
N PRO A 117 5.67 1.88 14.61
CA PRO A 117 4.77 2.85 15.22
C PRO A 117 4.30 3.84 14.15
N VAL A 118 2.98 3.96 14.00
CA VAL A 118 2.34 5.04 13.24
C VAL A 118 1.90 6.08 14.27
N ASP A 119 2.32 7.33 14.09
CA ASP A 119 2.01 8.45 14.99
C ASP A 119 2.51 8.24 16.44
N GLY A 120 3.59 7.46 16.59
CA GLY A 120 4.19 7.14 17.88
C GLY A 120 4.78 8.37 18.62
N PRO A 121 5.25 8.17 19.86
CA PRO A 121 6.00 9.20 20.58
C PRO A 121 7.36 9.48 19.91
N ASN A 122 7.86 8.55 19.10
CA ASN A 122 9.02 8.71 18.24
C ASN A 122 8.56 8.78 16.79
N ALA A 123 9.04 9.76 16.03
CA ALA A 123 8.84 9.86 14.60
C ALA A 123 10.04 10.59 13.97
N LEU A 124 10.54 10.08 12.84
CA LEU A 124 11.44 10.81 11.97
C LEU A 124 10.92 10.64 10.54
N GLU A 125 10.34 11.70 10.00
CA GLU A 125 9.58 11.61 8.76
C GLU A 125 9.99 12.74 7.82
N ILE A 126 10.01 12.46 6.52
CA ILE A 126 10.21 13.47 5.47
C ILE A 126 9.05 13.39 4.49
N ASP A 127 8.23 14.45 4.42
CA ASP A 127 7.17 14.57 3.44
C ASP A 127 7.75 14.71 2.03
N LEU A 128 7.28 13.89 1.09
CA LEU A 128 7.73 13.90 -0.30
C LEU A 128 6.93 14.85 -1.19
N ALA A 129 5.82 15.38 -0.69
CA ALA A 129 4.91 16.28 -1.38
C ALA A 129 4.67 17.57 -0.59
N GLY A 130 4.00 18.54 -1.23
CA GLY A 130 3.57 19.78 -0.57
C GLY A 130 4.72 20.61 0.00
N ALA A 131 4.65 20.86 1.32
CA ALA A 131 5.59 21.74 2.03
C ALA A 131 6.98 21.11 2.30
N LYS A 132 7.19 19.84 1.91
CA LYS A 132 8.45 19.10 2.08
C LYS A 132 9.02 19.26 3.50
N THR A 133 8.24 18.85 4.50
CA THR A 133 8.66 19.00 5.90
C THR A 133 9.46 17.79 6.40
N LEU A 134 10.39 18.02 7.31
CA LEU A 134 11.00 16.99 8.15
C LEU A 134 10.42 17.12 9.56
N LEU A 135 9.77 16.07 10.04
CA LEU A 135 9.34 15.93 11.44
C LEU A 135 10.36 15.09 12.19
N TYR A 136 10.85 15.58 13.33
CA TYR A 136 11.56 14.79 14.32
C TYR A 136 10.86 14.91 15.67
N LYS A 137 10.43 13.79 16.21
CA LYS A 137 9.65 13.71 17.45
C LYS A 137 10.20 12.58 18.32
N THR A 138 10.27 12.86 19.62
CA THR A 138 10.60 11.94 20.72
C THR A 138 9.76 12.35 21.94
N PRO A 139 9.68 11.55 23.02
CA PRO A 139 9.07 11.99 24.28
C PRO A 139 9.65 13.29 24.85
N ALA A 140 10.93 13.58 24.56
CA ALA A 140 11.64 14.72 25.14
C ALA A 140 11.67 15.96 24.23
N ALA A 141 11.46 15.78 22.92
CA ALA A 141 11.64 16.85 21.94
C ALA A 141 10.77 16.63 20.71
N SER A 142 10.23 17.70 20.14
CA SER A 142 9.55 17.71 18.86
C SER A 142 10.00 18.91 18.05
N MET A 143 10.31 18.71 16.78
CA MET A 143 10.67 19.77 15.84
C MET A 143 10.17 19.44 14.44
N THR A 144 9.80 20.49 13.72
CA THR A 144 9.43 20.42 12.31
C THR A 144 10.30 21.40 11.53
N LEU A 145 10.92 20.94 10.47
CA LEU A 145 11.75 21.72 9.57
C LEU A 145 11.09 21.80 8.21
N SER A 146 11.07 22.97 7.58
CA SER A 146 10.65 23.10 6.18
C SER A 146 11.87 22.93 5.27
N CYS A 147 11.88 21.92 4.42
CA CYS A 147 13.05 21.51 3.67
C CYS A 147 12.92 21.81 2.17
N SER A 148 14.06 21.97 1.51
CA SER A 148 14.19 22.02 0.06
C SER A 148 15.14 20.90 -0.34
N PHE A 149 14.62 19.93 -1.08
CA PHE A 149 15.38 18.80 -1.60
C PHE A 149 14.80 18.29 -2.92
N ASP A 150 15.64 17.67 -3.73
CA ASP A 150 15.30 16.90 -4.91
C ASP A 150 14.77 15.51 -4.50
N LYS A 151 13.49 15.26 -4.80
CA LYS A 151 12.80 14.01 -4.45
C LYS A 151 13.49 12.79 -5.07
N ALA A 152 13.91 12.87 -6.33
CA ALA A 152 14.52 11.74 -7.04
C ALA A 152 15.89 11.38 -6.45
N LYS A 153 16.69 12.39 -6.10
CA LYS A 153 17.98 12.20 -5.43
C LYS A 153 17.82 11.57 -4.04
N LEU A 154 16.87 12.06 -3.24
CA LEU A 154 16.58 11.47 -1.92
C LEU A 154 16.18 10.00 -2.05
N LEU A 155 15.17 9.71 -2.88
CA LEU A 155 14.68 8.33 -3.07
C LEU A 155 15.76 7.42 -3.66
N GLY A 156 16.61 7.94 -4.54
CA GLY A 156 17.77 7.23 -5.09
C GLY A 156 18.78 6.83 -4.01
N LEU A 157 19.14 7.76 -3.11
CA LEU A 157 20.00 7.44 -1.96
C LEU A 157 19.36 6.38 -1.05
N LEU A 158 18.06 6.53 -0.77
CA LEU A 158 17.31 5.62 0.09
C LEU A 158 16.99 4.27 -0.55
N LYS A 159 17.32 4.10 -1.84
CA LYS A 159 17.02 2.91 -2.66
C LYS A 159 15.52 2.58 -2.75
N LEU A 160 14.66 3.58 -2.57
CA LEU A 160 13.21 3.45 -2.71
C LEU A 160 12.84 3.58 -4.19
N LYS A 161 12.34 2.50 -4.79
CA LYS A 161 12.05 2.41 -6.23
C LYS A 161 10.56 2.62 -6.47
N LEU A 162 10.20 3.80 -6.94
CA LEU A 162 8.80 4.12 -7.24
C LEU A 162 8.46 3.81 -8.70
N VAL A 163 7.30 3.21 -8.94
CA VAL A 163 6.79 2.91 -10.27
C VAL A 163 5.29 3.19 -10.36
N ALA A 164 4.86 3.88 -11.40
CA ALA A 164 3.42 4.04 -11.65
C ALA A 164 2.82 2.70 -12.11
N ALA A 165 1.56 2.43 -11.75
CA ALA A 165 0.83 1.24 -12.20
C ALA A 165 0.90 1.05 -13.73
N SER A 166 0.79 2.15 -14.50
CA SER A 166 0.90 2.17 -15.96
C SER A 166 2.29 1.86 -16.52
N ARG A 167 3.35 1.95 -15.69
CA ARG A 167 4.76 1.80 -16.08
C ARG A 167 5.41 0.52 -15.59
N VAL A 168 4.67 -0.35 -14.90
CA VAL A 168 5.17 -1.67 -14.51
C VAL A 168 5.60 -2.44 -15.77
N ASN A 169 6.81 -3.01 -15.73
CA ASN A 169 7.42 -3.73 -16.83
C ASN A 169 6.80 -5.12 -16.98
N LEU A 170 6.14 -5.35 -18.11
CA LEU A 170 5.42 -6.59 -18.40
C LEU A 170 6.22 -7.55 -19.29
N THR A 171 7.46 -7.20 -19.64
CA THR A 171 8.28 -8.00 -20.56
C THR A 171 8.55 -9.38 -19.97
N GLY A 172 8.21 -10.43 -20.73
CA GLY A 172 8.46 -11.83 -20.34
C GLY A 172 7.50 -12.40 -19.30
N VAL A 173 6.51 -11.62 -18.85
CA VAL A 173 5.49 -12.07 -17.90
C VAL A 173 4.51 -13.02 -18.59
N LYS A 174 4.09 -14.08 -17.89
CA LYS A 174 3.07 -15.06 -18.31
C LYS A 174 1.98 -15.21 -17.27
N ALA A 175 2.34 -15.22 -15.99
CA ALA A 175 1.42 -15.41 -14.88
C ALA A 175 1.73 -14.45 -13.73
N VAL A 176 0.68 -13.85 -13.15
CA VAL A 176 0.80 -12.95 -12.01
C VAL A 176 -0.25 -13.24 -10.97
N ALA A 177 0.03 -12.88 -9.72
CA ALA A 177 -0.99 -12.87 -8.69
C ALA A 177 -0.92 -11.61 -7.83
N PHE A 178 -2.05 -11.30 -7.23
CA PHE A 178 -2.22 -10.20 -6.29
C PHE A 178 -2.71 -10.75 -4.96
N ASP A 179 -2.19 -10.20 -3.87
CA ASP A 179 -2.91 -10.22 -2.60
C ASP A 179 -4.28 -9.51 -2.72
N ILE A 180 -5.22 -9.80 -1.83
CA ILE A 180 -6.56 -9.22 -1.85
C ILE A 180 -6.66 -7.97 -0.98
N ASP A 181 -6.33 -8.10 0.30
CA ASP A 181 -6.68 -7.13 1.34
C ASP A 181 -5.72 -5.95 1.36
N ASP A 182 -6.21 -4.73 1.14
CA ASP A 182 -5.40 -3.53 0.91
C ASP A 182 -4.48 -3.60 -0.33
N THR A 183 -4.61 -4.63 -1.17
CA THR A 183 -3.90 -4.77 -2.45
C THR A 183 -4.86 -4.65 -3.63
N LEU A 184 -5.73 -5.66 -3.86
CA LEU A 184 -6.78 -5.58 -4.87
C LEU A 184 -7.94 -4.70 -4.43
N ALA A 185 -8.28 -4.74 -3.14
CA ALA A 185 -9.46 -4.06 -2.61
C ALA A 185 -9.22 -3.47 -1.22
N PHE A 186 -9.88 -2.35 -0.94
CA PHE A 186 -10.05 -1.82 0.40
C PHE A 186 -11.16 -2.60 1.12
N THR A 187 -10.77 -3.53 1.99
CA THR A 187 -11.66 -4.51 2.63
C THR A 187 -11.93 -4.22 4.11
N THR A 188 -11.45 -3.09 4.62
CA THR A 188 -11.68 -2.65 6.01
C THR A 188 -13.14 -2.68 6.46
N PRO A 189 -14.15 -2.34 5.63
CA PRO A 189 -15.55 -2.50 6.03
C PRO A 189 -15.87 -3.93 6.50
N THR A 190 -15.49 -4.95 5.72
CA THR A 190 -15.82 -6.33 6.05
C THR A 190 -15.05 -6.87 7.27
N PHE A 191 -13.81 -6.42 7.48
CA PHE A 191 -13.06 -6.71 8.72
C PHE A 191 -13.70 -6.03 9.93
N THR A 192 -14.19 -4.79 9.78
CA THR A 192 -14.92 -4.08 10.85
C THR A 192 -16.18 -4.86 11.25
N ARG A 193 -16.91 -5.42 10.29
CA ARG A 193 -18.04 -6.33 10.56
C ARG A 193 -17.58 -7.61 11.28
N GLY A 194 -16.48 -8.22 10.84
CA GLY A 194 -15.87 -9.37 11.51
C GLY A 194 -15.59 -9.09 12.98
N PHE A 195 -14.92 -7.97 13.30
CA PHE A 195 -14.67 -7.55 14.67
C PHE A 195 -15.96 -7.26 15.46
N ALA A 196 -17.01 -6.77 14.79
CA ALA A 196 -18.31 -6.55 15.41
C ALA A 196 -18.95 -7.85 15.90
N THR A 197 -18.53 -9.04 15.44
CA THR A 197 -18.95 -10.33 16.03
C THR A 197 -18.41 -10.53 17.45
N GLY A 198 -17.30 -9.88 17.81
CA GLY A 198 -16.52 -10.14 19.02
C GLY A 198 -15.38 -11.16 18.80
N GLY A 199 -15.28 -11.72 17.60
CA GLY A 199 -14.20 -12.61 17.19
C GLY A 199 -12.90 -11.86 16.82
N THR A 200 -11.94 -12.63 16.34
CA THR A 200 -10.60 -12.18 15.98
C THR A 200 -10.18 -12.75 14.61
N PRO A 201 -9.21 -12.16 13.89
CA PRO A 201 -8.71 -12.70 12.63
C PRO A 201 -7.83 -13.96 12.81
N ALA A 202 -8.02 -14.72 13.90
CA ALA A 202 -7.40 -16.04 14.03
C ALA A 202 -7.97 -16.95 12.93
N PRO A 203 -7.15 -17.70 12.17
CA PRO A 203 -7.63 -18.53 11.05
C PRO A 203 -8.72 -19.55 11.42
N THR A 204 -8.82 -19.91 12.70
CA THR A 204 -9.80 -20.87 13.25
C THR A 204 -11.11 -20.22 13.73
N ASP A 205 -11.22 -18.90 13.73
CA ASP A 205 -12.42 -18.19 14.20
C ASP A 205 -13.51 -18.18 13.11
N THR A 206 -14.33 -19.23 13.11
CA THR A 206 -15.34 -19.43 12.06
C THR A 206 -16.41 -18.36 12.04
N VAL A 207 -16.77 -17.78 13.18
CA VAL A 207 -17.79 -16.72 13.26
C VAL A 207 -17.25 -15.43 12.66
N PHE A 208 -16.03 -15.05 13.02
CA PHE A 208 -15.35 -13.90 12.43
C PHE A 208 -15.27 -14.05 10.89
N TRP A 209 -14.71 -15.16 10.41
CA TRP A 209 -14.47 -15.33 8.97
C TRP A 209 -15.74 -15.54 8.15
N THR A 210 -16.78 -16.16 8.70
CA THR A 210 -18.07 -16.26 8.02
C THR A 210 -18.62 -14.88 7.66
N HIS A 211 -18.48 -13.92 8.58
CA HIS A 211 -18.98 -12.55 8.37
C HIS A 211 -18.00 -11.65 7.63
N THR A 212 -16.69 -11.88 7.73
CA THR A 212 -15.69 -11.15 6.95
C THR A 212 -15.67 -11.59 5.48
N ASN A 213 -15.67 -12.89 5.17
CA ASN A 213 -15.67 -13.35 3.78
C ASN A 213 -17.05 -13.21 3.12
N GLY A 214 -18.12 -13.19 3.92
CA GLY A 214 -19.49 -13.11 3.43
C GLY A 214 -19.96 -11.73 2.98
N CYS A 215 -19.21 -10.66 3.28
CA CYS A 215 -19.72 -9.29 3.21
C CYS A 215 -18.90 -8.31 2.37
N ASP A 216 -17.96 -8.79 1.54
CA ASP A 216 -17.20 -7.91 0.64
C ASP A 216 -18.11 -7.15 -0.37
N SER A 217 -19.25 -7.72 -0.79
CA SER A 217 -20.25 -7.02 -1.63
C SER A 217 -21.24 -6.15 -0.83
N GLY A 218 -21.05 -6.02 0.49
CA GLY A 218 -21.98 -5.36 1.40
C GLY A 218 -22.99 -6.31 2.04
N CYS A 219 -23.46 -5.96 3.24
CA CYS A 219 -24.41 -6.75 4.02
C CYS A 219 -25.34 -5.83 4.81
N ASN A 220 -26.61 -6.22 4.91
CA ASN A 220 -27.54 -5.55 5.82
C ASN A 220 -27.24 -5.90 7.30
N ALA A 221 -27.77 -5.09 8.19
CA ALA A 221 -27.80 -5.33 9.62
C ALA A 221 -28.49 -6.66 9.91
N GLN A 222 -27.91 -7.43 10.82
CA GLN A 222 -28.35 -8.80 11.08
C GLN A 222 -28.13 -9.16 12.54
N SER A 223 -29.15 -9.74 13.18
CA SER A 223 -28.98 -10.44 14.45
C SER A 223 -28.42 -11.83 14.20
N ILE A 224 -27.31 -12.15 14.85
CA ILE A 224 -26.66 -13.45 14.82
C ILE A 224 -26.69 -14.11 16.19
N THR A 225 -26.71 -15.43 16.24
CA THR A 225 -26.52 -16.20 17.47
C THR A 225 -25.07 -16.66 17.55
N LEU A 226 -24.39 -16.31 18.63
CA LEU A 226 -23.02 -16.69 18.90
C LEU A 226 -22.95 -18.14 19.45
N PRO A 227 -21.77 -18.80 19.40
CA PRO A 227 -21.62 -20.17 19.90
C PRO A 227 -21.99 -20.37 21.38
N ASP A 228 -21.93 -19.31 22.19
CA ASP A 228 -22.33 -19.31 23.60
C ASP A 228 -23.86 -19.15 23.80
N GLY A 229 -24.64 -19.10 22.71
CA GLY A 229 -26.08 -18.93 22.71
C GLY A 229 -26.55 -17.48 22.84
N THR A 230 -25.65 -16.51 23.01
CA THR A 230 -26.01 -15.09 23.06
C THR A 230 -26.36 -14.56 21.68
N THR A 231 -27.17 -13.50 21.61
CA THR A 231 -27.54 -12.85 20.35
C THR A 231 -26.81 -11.52 20.22
N LYS A 232 -26.28 -11.23 19.02
CA LYS A 232 -25.59 -9.98 18.72
C LYS A 232 -26.14 -9.35 17.45
N LEU A 233 -26.42 -8.05 17.49
CA LEU A 233 -26.78 -7.28 16.30
C LEU A 233 -25.50 -6.80 15.61
N LEU A 234 -25.25 -7.27 14.39
CA LEU A 234 -24.24 -6.72 13.51
C LEU A 234 -24.82 -5.52 12.74
N PRO A 235 -24.08 -4.41 12.60
CA PRO A 235 -24.53 -3.23 11.85
C PRO A 235 -24.59 -3.52 10.35
N ASP A 236 -25.12 -2.59 9.55
CA ASP A 236 -24.92 -2.61 8.10
C ASP A 236 -23.41 -2.57 7.76
N ASN A 237 -23.04 -3.22 6.66
CA ASN A 237 -21.69 -3.19 6.09
C ASN A 237 -21.74 -2.65 4.66
N VAL A 238 -21.00 -1.58 4.40
CA VAL A 238 -20.78 -1.08 3.04
C VAL A 238 -19.85 -2.05 2.28
N ALA A 239 -19.99 -2.12 0.96
CA ALA A 239 -19.15 -2.97 0.14
C ALA A 239 -17.66 -2.57 0.25
N SER A 240 -16.78 -3.57 0.16
CA SER A 240 -15.37 -3.40 -0.16
C SER A 240 -15.23 -2.67 -1.49
N THR A 241 -14.14 -1.93 -1.69
CA THR A 241 -13.92 -1.15 -2.93
C THR A 241 -12.66 -1.64 -3.63
N ALA A 242 -12.77 -2.05 -4.89
CA ALA A 242 -11.61 -2.41 -5.69
C ALA A 242 -10.72 -1.17 -5.94
N LYS A 243 -9.42 -1.32 -5.72
CA LYS A 243 -8.45 -0.22 -5.79
C LYS A 243 -8.18 0.14 -7.24
N SER A 244 -8.12 1.43 -7.54
CA SER A 244 -8.03 1.93 -8.92
C SER A 244 -6.78 1.40 -9.65
N SER A 245 -5.64 1.44 -8.97
CA SER A 245 -4.36 0.89 -9.42
C SER A 245 -4.40 -0.63 -9.65
N ALA A 246 -5.14 -1.37 -8.83
CA ALA A 246 -5.35 -2.81 -9.01
C ALA A 246 -6.21 -3.10 -10.24
N ILE A 247 -7.31 -2.38 -10.43
CA ILE A 247 -8.16 -2.50 -11.62
C ILE A 247 -7.33 -2.24 -12.89
N GLU A 248 -6.51 -1.19 -12.90
CA GLU A 248 -5.63 -0.87 -14.03
C GLU A 248 -4.65 -2.02 -14.31
N LEU A 249 -3.93 -2.51 -13.29
CA LEU A 249 -2.94 -3.57 -13.47
C LEU A 249 -3.57 -4.88 -13.92
N VAL A 250 -4.69 -5.29 -13.32
CA VAL A 250 -5.42 -6.50 -13.74
C VAL A 250 -5.85 -6.39 -15.20
N LYS A 251 -6.40 -5.24 -15.62
CA LYS A 251 -6.76 -5.00 -17.03
C LYS A 251 -5.53 -5.06 -17.95
N ARG A 252 -4.43 -4.42 -17.57
CA ARG A 252 -3.17 -4.44 -18.35
C ARG A 252 -2.64 -5.87 -18.49
N HIS A 253 -2.59 -6.66 -17.42
CA HIS A 253 -2.11 -8.04 -17.49
C HIS A 253 -2.99 -8.90 -18.40
N LYS A 254 -4.32 -8.80 -18.28
CA LYS A 254 -5.25 -9.53 -19.16
C LYS A 254 -5.14 -9.11 -20.62
N ALA A 255 -4.97 -7.82 -20.90
CA ALA A 255 -4.77 -7.32 -22.26
C ALA A 255 -3.49 -7.87 -22.92
N HIS A 256 -2.49 -8.24 -22.13
CA HIS A 256 -1.27 -8.90 -22.59
C HIS A 256 -1.38 -10.44 -22.61
N GLY A 257 -2.56 -11.00 -22.32
CA GLY A 257 -2.79 -12.45 -22.33
C GLY A 257 -2.20 -13.20 -21.13
N HIS A 258 -1.79 -12.49 -20.07
CA HIS A 258 -1.27 -13.12 -18.86
C HIS A 258 -2.38 -13.85 -18.09
N LYS A 259 -2.01 -14.92 -17.39
CA LYS A 259 -2.83 -15.49 -16.31
C LYS A 259 -2.79 -14.56 -15.10
N VAL A 260 -3.95 -14.33 -14.49
CA VAL A 260 -4.10 -13.41 -13.36
C VAL A 260 -4.84 -14.13 -12.25
N TYR A 261 -4.21 -14.20 -11.07
CA TYR A 261 -4.74 -14.86 -9.88
C TYR A 261 -4.91 -13.88 -8.72
N ALA A 262 -5.75 -14.23 -7.76
CA ALA A 262 -5.83 -13.55 -6.47
C ALA A 262 -5.47 -14.55 -5.36
N ILE A 263 -4.59 -14.19 -4.43
CA ILE A 263 -4.12 -15.09 -3.36
C ILE A 263 -4.17 -14.34 -2.03
N THR A 264 -5.08 -14.74 -1.14
CA THR A 264 -5.25 -14.12 0.19
C THR A 264 -4.82 -15.06 1.30
N ALA A 265 -4.42 -14.49 2.45
CA ALA A 265 -4.18 -15.24 3.69
C ALA A 265 -5.45 -15.46 4.53
N ARG A 266 -6.63 -15.01 4.07
CA ARG A 266 -7.91 -15.39 4.71
C ARG A 266 -8.08 -16.92 4.63
N PRO A 267 -8.73 -17.57 5.61
CA PRO A 267 -9.16 -18.96 5.48
C PRO A 267 -10.39 -19.08 4.57
N ASP A 268 -10.56 -20.23 3.91
CA ASP A 268 -11.72 -20.51 3.04
C ASP A 268 -12.97 -20.90 3.86
N ILE A 269 -13.41 -19.98 4.73
CA ILE A 269 -14.63 -20.10 5.52
C ILE A 269 -15.65 -19.13 4.91
N ASN A 270 -16.71 -19.67 4.31
CA ASN A 270 -17.69 -18.88 3.56
C ASN A 270 -17.02 -18.00 2.48
N GLY A 271 -16.08 -18.57 1.71
CA GLY A 271 -15.24 -17.83 0.77
C GLY A 271 -15.92 -17.43 -0.55
N ASP A 272 -17.00 -18.11 -0.95
CA ASP A 272 -17.67 -17.88 -2.24
C ASP A 272 -18.11 -16.43 -2.50
N PRO A 273 -18.64 -15.67 -1.52
CA PRO A 273 -18.99 -14.27 -1.71
C PRO A 273 -17.77 -13.40 -2.05
N LEU A 274 -16.61 -13.61 -1.41
CA LEU A 274 -15.36 -12.93 -1.79
C LEU A 274 -14.94 -13.29 -3.22
N ARG A 275 -15.02 -14.57 -3.61
CA ARG A 275 -14.73 -14.97 -5.00
C ARG A 275 -15.63 -14.25 -5.99
N HIS A 276 -16.90 -14.13 -5.68
CA HIS A 276 -17.86 -13.43 -6.53
C HIS A 276 -17.56 -11.93 -6.62
N PHE A 277 -17.25 -11.28 -5.50
CA PHE A 277 -16.81 -9.89 -5.48
C PHE A 277 -15.59 -9.67 -6.38
N ILE A 278 -14.55 -10.50 -6.25
CA ILE A 278 -13.32 -10.42 -7.06
C ILE A 278 -13.61 -10.65 -8.56
N GLU A 279 -14.47 -11.61 -8.88
CA GLU A 279 -14.92 -11.85 -10.26
C GLU A 279 -15.69 -10.65 -10.82
N GLN A 280 -16.60 -10.06 -10.05
CA GLN A 280 -17.42 -8.94 -10.52
C GLN A 280 -16.61 -7.65 -10.71
N GLU A 281 -15.76 -7.30 -9.74
CA GLU A 281 -15.06 -6.02 -9.72
C GLU A 281 -13.77 -6.03 -10.58
N LEU A 282 -13.10 -7.18 -10.66
CA LEU A 282 -11.78 -7.29 -11.30
C LEU A 282 -11.77 -8.28 -12.47
N GLY A 283 -12.84 -9.06 -12.63
CA GLY A 283 -12.97 -10.09 -13.68
C GLY A 283 -12.07 -11.30 -13.47
N ILE A 284 -11.42 -11.47 -12.31
CA ILE A 284 -10.57 -12.64 -12.03
C ILE A 284 -11.51 -13.81 -11.76
N ALA A 285 -11.34 -14.92 -12.48
CA ALA A 285 -12.26 -16.05 -12.38
C ALA A 285 -12.26 -16.62 -10.95
N LYS A 286 -13.40 -17.12 -10.47
CA LYS A 286 -13.56 -17.59 -9.09
C LYS A 286 -12.58 -18.71 -8.74
N GLU A 287 -12.32 -19.60 -9.69
CA GLU A 287 -11.34 -20.69 -9.61
C GLU A 287 -9.88 -20.22 -9.53
N ASP A 288 -9.62 -18.96 -9.92
CA ASP A 288 -8.30 -18.31 -9.88
C ASP A 288 -8.11 -17.46 -8.60
N VAL A 289 -9.05 -17.54 -7.65
CA VAL A 289 -8.95 -16.95 -6.32
C VAL A 289 -8.55 -18.05 -5.32
N PHE A 290 -7.51 -17.84 -4.52
CA PHE A 290 -6.99 -18.82 -3.57
C PHE A 290 -6.98 -18.27 -2.14
N PHE A 291 -7.43 -19.08 -1.19
CA PHE A 291 -7.34 -18.84 0.25
C PHE A 291 -6.18 -19.68 0.81
N GLU A 292 -5.10 -19.01 1.16
CA GLU A 292 -3.82 -19.61 1.57
C GLU A 292 -3.41 -19.04 2.94
N PRO A 293 -4.19 -19.30 4.02
CA PRO A 293 -3.78 -18.90 5.35
C PRO A 293 -2.48 -19.62 5.74
N ASP A 294 -1.63 -18.97 6.54
CA ASP A 294 -0.38 -19.57 7.05
C ASP A 294 -0.67 -20.57 8.18
N ILE A 295 -1.42 -21.61 7.85
CA ILE A 295 -1.72 -22.76 8.69
C ILE A 295 -1.53 -24.03 7.87
N ASP A 296 -0.97 -25.06 8.50
CA ASP A 296 -0.78 -26.36 7.88
C ASP A 296 -2.14 -27.06 7.77
N GLN A 297 -2.67 -27.22 6.56
CA GLN A 297 -3.92 -27.92 6.29
C GLN A 297 -3.68 -29.10 5.34
N PRO A 298 -4.18 -30.32 5.66
CA PRO A 298 -4.02 -31.47 4.79
C PRO A 298 -4.59 -31.22 3.39
N GLY A 299 -3.74 -31.26 2.36
CA GLY A 299 -4.14 -31.12 0.95
C GLY A 299 -4.09 -29.69 0.39
N ASN A 300 -3.73 -28.67 1.19
CA ASN A 300 -3.55 -27.29 0.74
C ASN A 300 -2.08 -26.87 0.79
N PRO A 301 -1.62 -25.97 -0.10
CA PRO A 301 -0.32 -25.32 0.04
C PRO A 301 -0.19 -24.65 1.41
N LYS A 302 1.03 -24.63 1.97
CA LYS A 302 1.28 -23.98 3.25
C LYS A 302 1.51 -22.48 3.00
N GLY A 303 0.41 -21.75 2.88
CA GLY A 303 0.44 -20.31 2.68
C GLY A 303 0.85 -19.88 1.26
N LYS A 304 1.04 -18.57 1.08
CA LYS A 304 1.20 -17.96 -0.24
C LYS A 304 2.44 -18.43 -0.99
N ALA A 305 3.57 -18.62 -0.30
CA ALA A 305 4.83 -19.00 -0.93
C ALA A 305 4.70 -20.30 -1.76
N ASP A 306 4.00 -21.31 -1.24
CA ASP A 306 3.79 -22.58 -1.93
C ASP A 306 2.82 -22.42 -3.12
N ARG A 307 1.76 -21.61 -2.97
CA ARG A 307 0.86 -21.29 -4.08
C ARG A 307 1.56 -20.53 -5.21
N ILE A 308 2.42 -19.57 -4.87
CA ILE A 308 3.22 -18.80 -5.83
C ILE A 308 4.12 -19.73 -6.64
N LYS A 309 4.77 -20.70 -5.99
CA LYS A 309 5.57 -21.74 -6.66
C LYS A 309 4.72 -22.64 -7.55
N ALA A 310 3.58 -23.11 -7.03
CA ALA A 310 2.71 -24.06 -7.74
C ALA A 310 2.10 -23.47 -9.02
N LEU A 311 1.84 -22.16 -9.04
CA LEU A 311 1.33 -21.45 -10.21
C LEU A 311 2.44 -20.96 -11.15
N ASP A 312 3.71 -21.21 -10.82
CA ASP A 312 4.89 -20.74 -11.57
C ASP A 312 4.81 -19.24 -11.89
N LEU A 313 4.46 -18.40 -10.91
CA LEU A 313 4.25 -16.98 -11.14
C LEU A 313 5.54 -16.26 -11.59
N ASP A 314 5.38 -15.14 -12.29
CA ASP A 314 6.47 -14.25 -12.68
C ASP A 314 6.45 -12.94 -11.86
N VAL A 315 5.28 -12.54 -11.38
CA VAL A 315 5.06 -11.32 -10.60
C VAL A 315 4.10 -11.59 -9.45
N PHE A 316 4.43 -11.05 -8.26
CA PHE A 316 3.51 -10.99 -7.13
C PHE A 316 3.33 -9.55 -6.64
N TYR A 317 2.08 -9.15 -6.45
CA TYR A 317 1.68 -7.85 -5.92
C TYR A 317 1.12 -8.00 -4.52
N GLY A 318 1.57 -7.18 -3.57
CA GLY A 318 1.01 -7.20 -2.22
C GLY A 318 1.38 -5.98 -1.39
N ASP A 319 0.61 -5.70 -0.35
CA ASP A 319 0.81 -4.55 0.52
C ASP A 319 1.70 -4.90 1.74
N SER A 320 1.69 -6.15 2.22
CA SER A 320 2.30 -6.57 3.49
C SER A 320 3.70 -7.15 3.34
N ASP A 321 4.58 -7.02 4.33
CA ASP A 321 5.96 -7.54 4.22
C ASP A 321 5.99 -9.04 3.92
N SER A 322 5.03 -9.79 4.48
CA SER A 322 4.83 -11.21 4.18
C SER A 322 4.65 -11.47 2.69
N ASP A 323 3.88 -10.64 1.97
CA ASP A 323 3.68 -10.82 0.52
C ASP A 323 5.00 -10.74 -0.24
N ILE A 324 5.87 -9.80 0.14
CA ILE A 324 7.17 -9.61 -0.50
C ILE A 324 8.13 -10.72 -0.10
N THR A 325 8.16 -11.13 1.16
CA THR A 325 9.05 -12.22 1.60
C THR A 325 8.63 -13.58 1.05
N ASP A 326 7.33 -13.87 0.99
CA ASP A 326 6.79 -15.12 0.46
C ASP A 326 7.08 -15.24 -1.04
N ALA A 327 6.86 -14.17 -1.79
CA ALA A 327 7.16 -14.16 -3.22
C ALA A 327 8.67 -14.27 -3.49
N LYS A 328 9.52 -13.57 -2.72
CA LYS A 328 10.99 -13.72 -2.84
C LYS A 328 11.45 -15.14 -2.54
N ALA A 329 10.90 -15.76 -1.50
CA ALA A 329 11.20 -17.15 -1.15
C ALA A 329 10.68 -18.14 -2.21
N ALA A 330 9.62 -17.78 -2.92
CA ALA A 330 9.07 -18.57 -4.01
C ALA A 330 9.87 -18.47 -5.33
N PHE A 331 10.53 -17.34 -5.58
CA PHE A 331 11.28 -17.09 -6.82
C PHE A 331 12.78 -17.42 -6.74
N VAL A 332 13.20 -18.17 -5.73
CA VAL A 332 14.56 -18.69 -5.62
C VAL A 332 14.56 -20.21 -5.57
N ASP A 333 15.62 -20.84 -6.10
CA ASP A 333 15.82 -22.28 -6.04
C ASP A 333 16.41 -22.72 -4.69
N ALA A 334 16.68 -24.02 -4.54
CA ALA A 334 17.26 -24.59 -3.32
C ALA A 334 18.66 -24.03 -2.98
N SER A 335 19.36 -23.42 -3.94
CA SER A 335 20.65 -22.76 -3.73
C SER A 335 20.51 -21.28 -3.36
N GLY A 336 19.28 -20.74 -3.39
CA GLY A 336 18.99 -19.32 -3.20
C GLY A 336 19.20 -18.47 -4.46
N ALA A 337 19.48 -19.09 -5.61
CA ALA A 337 19.59 -18.39 -6.87
C ALA A 337 18.20 -18.06 -7.42
N ALA A 338 18.02 -16.85 -7.96
CA ALA A 338 16.75 -16.45 -8.57
C ALA A 338 16.42 -17.37 -9.77
N THR A 339 15.25 -18.00 -9.74
CA THR A 339 14.79 -18.87 -10.84
C THR A 339 14.24 -18.08 -12.02
N LYS A 340 13.81 -16.83 -11.75
CA LYS A 340 13.26 -15.86 -12.70
C LYS A 340 13.68 -14.45 -12.27
N PRO A 341 13.62 -13.42 -13.16
CA PRO A 341 13.71 -12.03 -12.73
C PRO A 341 12.64 -11.73 -11.68
N ILE A 342 13.06 -11.56 -10.43
CA ILE A 342 12.13 -11.38 -9.30
C ILE A 342 11.39 -10.05 -9.46
N GLN A 343 10.09 -10.12 -9.72
CA GLN A 343 9.20 -8.96 -9.70
C GLN A 343 8.21 -9.11 -8.55
N THR A 344 8.61 -8.65 -7.37
CA THR A 344 7.70 -8.40 -6.25
C THR A 344 7.41 -6.91 -6.22
N LEU A 345 6.14 -6.53 -6.29
CA LEU A 345 5.73 -5.13 -6.28
C LEU A 345 4.84 -4.84 -5.09
N ARG A 346 5.17 -3.75 -4.41
CA ARG A 346 4.50 -3.28 -3.20
C ARG A 346 3.33 -2.38 -3.56
N PHE A 347 2.15 -2.71 -3.06
CA PHE A 347 1.04 -1.77 -2.93
C PHE A 347 1.17 -0.97 -1.64
N LEU A 348 0.73 0.28 -1.66
CA LEU A 348 0.60 1.09 -0.46
C LEU A 348 -0.76 0.79 0.18
N ARG A 349 -0.74 0.46 1.46
CA ARG A 349 -1.92 0.28 2.28
C ARG A 349 -2.63 1.63 2.46
N SER A 350 -3.96 1.62 2.36
CA SER A 350 -4.76 2.83 2.57
C SER A 350 -4.49 3.44 3.96
N PRO A 351 -4.40 4.78 4.09
CA PRO A 351 -4.32 5.41 5.41
C PRO A 351 -5.58 5.16 6.26
N LYS A 352 -6.70 4.79 5.63
CA LYS A 352 -7.97 4.47 6.30
C LYS A 352 -8.10 2.99 6.68
N SER A 353 -7.09 2.18 6.42
CA SER A 353 -7.16 0.74 6.71
C SER A 353 -7.25 0.47 8.21
N SER A 354 -8.17 -0.42 8.58
CA SER A 354 -8.29 -1.00 9.93
C SER A 354 -7.12 -1.92 10.28
N ASN A 355 -6.28 -2.32 9.31
CA ASN A 355 -5.04 -3.05 9.54
C ASN A 355 -3.92 -2.13 10.06
N ARG A 356 -4.28 -1.24 11.00
CA ARG A 356 -3.48 -0.29 11.78
C ARG A 356 -3.94 -0.45 13.23
N LYS A 357 -3.31 -1.35 14.00
CA LYS A 357 -3.77 -1.63 15.37
C LYS A 357 -3.07 -0.69 16.35
N ALA A 358 -3.83 0.22 16.98
CA ALA A 358 -3.35 1.10 18.04
C ALA A 358 -2.10 1.93 17.66
N GLY A 359 -2.13 2.58 16.49
CA GLY A 359 -0.97 3.35 16.00
C GLY A 359 0.23 2.47 15.68
N LYS A 360 0.01 1.23 15.24
CA LYS A 360 1.07 0.33 14.80
C LYS A 360 0.68 -0.37 13.52
N LEU A 361 1.60 -0.35 12.56
CA LEU A 361 1.57 -1.17 11.36
C LEU A 361 2.44 -2.39 11.64
N ASN A 362 1.81 -3.56 11.75
CA ASN A 362 2.53 -4.81 11.90
C ASN A 362 3.10 -5.22 10.55
N LYS A 363 4.41 -5.44 10.45
CA LYS A 363 5.08 -5.97 9.24
C LYS A 363 4.69 -5.23 7.94
N TYR A 364 4.85 -3.91 7.94
CA TYR A 364 4.59 -3.09 6.77
C TYR A 364 5.69 -2.04 6.64
N HIS A 365 6.65 -2.30 5.76
CA HIS A 365 7.77 -1.41 5.47
C HIS A 365 7.96 -1.29 3.95
N PRO A 366 7.14 -0.50 3.24
CA PRO A 366 7.24 -0.37 1.78
C PRO A 366 8.63 0.08 1.32
N GLY A 367 9.27 -0.77 0.49
CA GLY A 367 10.61 -0.55 -0.06
C GLY A 367 11.74 -1.17 0.74
N TYR A 368 11.46 -1.70 1.94
CA TYR A 368 12.46 -2.22 2.86
C TYR A 368 13.27 -3.39 2.27
N PHE A 369 12.65 -4.23 1.45
CA PHE A 369 13.32 -5.36 0.81
C PHE A 369 13.91 -4.96 -0.56
N GLY A 370 13.96 -3.67 -0.89
CA GLY A 370 14.43 -3.17 -2.19
C GLY A 370 13.50 -3.49 -3.35
N GLU A 371 12.26 -3.86 -3.05
CA GLU A 371 11.16 -4.05 -4.00
C GLU A 371 10.70 -2.72 -4.61
N SER A 372 10.05 -2.79 -5.77
CA SER A 372 9.42 -1.60 -6.36
C SER A 372 8.08 -1.32 -5.70
N ILE A 373 7.74 -0.05 -5.52
CA ILE A 373 6.51 0.42 -4.87
C ILE A 373 5.63 1.10 -5.90
N ILE A 374 4.36 0.71 -5.95
CA ILE A 374 3.39 1.28 -6.87
C ILE A 374 2.88 2.60 -6.29
N THR A 375 3.17 3.71 -6.96
CA THR A 375 2.77 5.06 -6.52
C THR A 375 1.26 5.25 -6.60
N GLY A 376 0.67 5.99 -5.66
CA GLY A 376 -0.79 6.24 -5.66
C GLY A 376 -1.64 4.99 -5.46
N SER A 377 -1.04 3.85 -5.07
CA SER A 377 -1.73 2.58 -4.98
C SER A 377 -2.53 2.40 -3.69
N TYR A 378 -2.79 3.46 -2.93
CA TYR A 378 -3.53 3.45 -1.66
C TYR A 378 -5.03 3.78 -1.79
N GLU A 379 -5.48 4.12 -3.01
CA GLU A 379 -6.87 4.47 -3.36
C GLU A 379 -7.65 3.33 -4.01
#